data_AF-A0A4Q4MA40-F1
#
_entry.id   AF-A0A4Q4MA40-F1
#
_cell.length_a   1.000
_cell.length_b   1.000
_cell.length_c   1.000
_cell.angle_alpha   90.00
_cell.angle_beta   90.00
_cell.angle_gamma   90.00
#
_symmetry.space_group_name_H-M   'P 1'
#
loop_
_entity.id
_entity.type
_entity.pdbx_description
1 polymer ?
#
loop_
_entity_poly.entity_id
_entity_poly.type
_entity_poly.pdbx_seq_one_letter_code
_entity_poly.pdbx_strand_id
1 'polypeptide(L)'
;MAATSNFTTLPPELKAEVFTWIRTKPERAVVCLVSRGWRDIMAPIVWKELTLDPKTISTTKLTTLMLPNSGIIPHVRQLIADWEPWWNEDLSHDSHAAVQVVIATIPKNRLLGFTSNMPFEPAYLLSLLRNQQRMRNLDIALDKPKISRFPIDFGITMHRSLATTALRGLTKLWVRIGSGDHTYRNSAYMIRCAPKLRDLSIDGDEDEEGNKASFDTLLTCEALGGLHADNITVQQLQLSRFNLLYLDLATSHVDKAFVYIDFACLQSLSLYCCRNVEPFLTALATRQSLDPSLTEIDILMKGDVLESDIRAIEHLLRISSGVRTIWIDVGKARPVDISCITRHGSTLQHLGLNIDAENTASYYSVADLSTILKSAPGLTQLAVYISPIEMGWSGLLGTDFTLDVLDSGDTSVPNALEAYLDCIARHRSLHTLQILSLPNIDYDMSPDPNPTLQNRQPIYNITVPTASLMMQKLAAEVMCFLHKLNSYITLLGLCPLYNEFEQPKADHNGHKWPRYYYIRGHISDPTGRERFTAVPFDTDNLPDSSLLRRYCGGSTSW
;
A
#
# COMPACT_ATOMS: atom_id res chain seq x y z
N MET A 1 -5.96 4.82 54.64
CA MET A 1 -6.33 3.87 53.57
C MET A 1 -6.43 4.65 52.27
N ALA A 2 -5.45 4.51 51.38
CA ALA A 2 -5.52 5.11 50.05
C ALA A 2 -6.62 4.39 49.27
N ALA A 3 -7.62 5.12 48.78
CA ALA A 3 -8.64 4.55 47.91
C ALA A 3 -7.92 4.02 46.65
N THR A 4 -7.98 2.71 46.42
CA THR A 4 -7.56 2.10 45.16
C THR A 4 -8.43 2.68 44.06
N SER A 5 -7.86 3.61 43.29
CA SER A 5 -8.52 4.22 42.13
C SER A 5 -8.79 3.13 41.09
N ASN A 6 -10.04 2.68 40.99
CA ASN A 6 -10.44 1.72 39.98
C ASN A 6 -10.65 2.44 38.64
N PHE A 7 -10.43 1.79 37.51
CA PHE A 7 -10.57 2.40 36.17
C PHE A 7 -11.95 3.06 35.97
N THR A 8 -12.98 2.54 36.65
CA THR A 8 -14.34 3.10 36.67
C THR A 8 -14.43 4.52 37.23
N THR A 9 -13.51 4.94 38.10
CA THR A 9 -13.50 6.29 38.70
C THR A 9 -12.75 7.32 37.85
N LEU A 10 -12.11 6.91 36.75
CA LEU A 10 -11.47 7.85 35.83
C LEU A 10 -12.52 8.73 35.11
N PRO A 11 -12.21 10.02 34.86
CA PRO A 11 -12.98 10.87 33.96
C PRO A 11 -13.17 10.25 32.56
N PRO A 12 -14.28 10.54 31.86
CA PRO A 12 -14.53 10.03 30.51
C PRO A 12 -13.40 10.33 29.51
N GLU A 13 -12.73 11.46 29.64
CA GLU A 13 -11.65 11.91 28.76
C GLU A 13 -10.41 10.99 28.91
N LEU A 14 -10.02 10.67 30.14
CA LEU A 14 -8.90 9.75 30.42
C LEU A 14 -9.25 8.31 30.02
N LYS A 15 -10.50 7.89 30.20
CA LYS A 15 -10.97 6.59 29.70
C LYS A 15 -10.89 6.53 28.17
N ALA A 16 -11.31 7.60 27.49
CA ALA A 16 -11.23 7.69 26.03
C ALA A 16 -9.78 7.61 25.55
N GLU A 17 -8.86 8.32 26.21
CA GLU A 17 -7.43 8.25 25.91
C GLU A 17 -6.90 6.82 26.08
N VAL A 18 -7.19 6.14 27.19
CA VAL A 18 -6.80 4.74 27.38
C VAL A 18 -7.38 3.83 26.29
N PHE A 19 -8.65 4.03 25.93
CA PHE A 19 -9.31 3.26 24.88
C PHE A 19 -8.69 3.45 23.49
N THR A 20 -8.02 4.57 23.22
CA THR A 20 -7.28 4.75 21.95
C THR A 20 -6.10 3.78 21.80
N TRP A 21 -5.55 3.28 22.91
CA TRP A 21 -4.45 2.32 22.89
C TRP A 21 -4.88 0.88 22.59
N ILE A 22 -6.18 0.59 22.65
CA ILE A 22 -6.73 -0.71 22.26
C ILE A 22 -6.75 -0.77 20.73
N ARG A 23 -5.96 -1.67 20.14
CA ARG A 23 -5.65 -1.61 18.71
C ARG A 23 -6.68 -2.36 17.86
N THR A 24 -7.16 -3.52 18.31
CA THR A 24 -7.97 -4.39 17.46
C THR A 24 -9.47 -4.10 17.59
N LYS A 25 -10.21 -4.19 16.46
CA LYS A 25 -11.69 -4.04 16.46
C LYS A 25 -12.39 -5.04 17.40
N PRO A 26 -11.99 -6.34 17.46
CA PRO A 26 -12.59 -7.30 18.39
C PRO A 26 -12.41 -6.91 19.87
N GLU A 27 -11.21 -6.51 20.29
CA GLU A 27 -10.98 -6.07 21.67
C GLU A 27 -11.81 -4.83 22.01
N ARG A 28 -11.89 -3.87 21.09
CA ARG A 28 -12.74 -2.68 21.26
C ARG A 28 -14.23 -3.05 21.40
N ALA A 29 -14.70 -4.05 20.66
CA ALA A 29 -16.06 -4.56 20.79
C ALA A 29 -16.32 -5.19 22.17
N VAL A 30 -15.35 -5.93 22.72
CA VAL A 30 -15.42 -6.49 24.08
C VAL A 30 -15.54 -5.38 25.14
N VAL A 31 -14.83 -4.27 24.97
CA VAL A 31 -14.91 -3.11 25.88
C VAL A 31 -16.33 -2.52 25.94
N CYS A 32 -17.04 -2.49 24.80
CA CYS A 32 -18.45 -2.05 24.73
C CYS A 32 -19.44 -2.95 25.51
N LEU A 33 -19.01 -4.16 25.90
CA LEU A 33 -19.82 -5.11 26.67
C LEU A 33 -19.66 -4.93 28.19
N VAL A 34 -18.63 -4.23 28.64
CA VAL A 34 -18.30 -4.11 30.08
C VAL A 34 -19.33 -3.28 30.84
N SER A 35 -19.70 -2.09 30.34
CA SER A 35 -20.74 -1.25 30.95
C SER A 35 -21.32 -0.25 29.93
N ARG A 36 -22.48 0.35 30.25
CA ARG A 36 -23.06 1.41 29.41
C ARG A 36 -22.13 2.61 29.26
N GLY A 37 -21.53 3.09 30.36
CA GLY A 37 -20.61 4.23 30.30
C GLY A 37 -19.34 3.95 29.49
N TRP A 38 -18.84 2.71 29.46
CA TRP A 38 -17.71 2.34 28.60
C TRP A 38 -18.13 2.27 27.15
N ARG A 39 -19.33 1.72 26.86
CA ARG A 39 -19.91 1.70 25.54
C ARG A 39 -20.10 3.10 24.96
N ASP A 40 -20.62 4.05 25.75
CA ASP A 40 -20.87 5.41 25.28
C ASP A 40 -19.58 6.13 24.83
N ILE A 41 -18.44 5.75 25.43
CA ILE A 41 -17.11 6.28 25.06
C ILE A 41 -16.49 5.48 23.90
N MET A 42 -16.61 4.15 23.93
CA MET A 42 -15.92 3.26 22.98
C MET A 42 -16.66 3.08 21.65
N ALA A 43 -18.01 3.11 21.65
CA ALA A 43 -18.80 2.94 20.43
C ALA A 43 -18.44 3.97 19.32
N PRO A 44 -18.24 5.27 19.61
CA PRO A 44 -17.72 6.22 18.63
C PRO A 44 -16.36 5.85 18.03
N ILE A 45 -15.49 5.17 18.80
CA ILE A 45 -14.15 4.75 18.37
C ILE A 45 -14.25 3.50 17.50
N VAL A 46 -15.03 2.50 17.93
CA VAL A 46 -15.23 1.23 17.21
C VAL A 46 -15.91 1.46 15.87
N TRP A 47 -17.00 2.22 15.87
CA TRP A 47 -17.92 2.35 14.73
C TRP A 47 -17.64 3.58 13.87
N LYS A 48 -16.51 4.27 14.09
CA LYS A 48 -16.07 5.38 13.24
C LYS A 48 -15.96 4.95 11.78
N GLU A 49 -15.51 3.72 11.56
CA GLU A 49 -15.35 3.09 10.25
C GLU A 49 -16.22 1.85 10.17
N LEU A 50 -17.06 1.80 9.14
CA LEU A 50 -17.93 0.67 8.84
C LEU A 50 -17.47 0.05 7.52
N THR A 51 -17.08 -1.23 7.56
CA THR A 51 -16.76 -2.01 6.36
C THR A 51 -17.94 -2.90 6.02
N LEU A 52 -18.42 -2.80 4.78
CA LEU A 52 -19.42 -3.70 4.21
C LEU A 52 -18.70 -4.68 3.30
N ASP A 53 -18.76 -5.97 3.65
CA ASP A 53 -18.18 -7.06 2.86
C ASP A 53 -19.29 -8.01 2.41
N PRO A 54 -19.42 -8.29 1.10
CA PRO A 54 -20.46 -9.17 0.54
C PRO A 54 -20.46 -10.57 1.13
N LYS A 55 -19.29 -11.12 1.51
CA LYS A 55 -19.18 -12.47 2.09
C LYS A 55 -19.78 -12.54 3.48
N THR A 56 -19.78 -11.41 4.20
CA THR A 56 -20.19 -11.38 5.61
C THR A 56 -21.51 -10.67 5.84
N ILE A 57 -22.01 -9.89 4.88
CA ILE A 57 -23.24 -9.11 5.03
C ILE A 57 -24.48 -9.98 4.77
N SER A 58 -25.14 -10.42 5.84
CA SER A 58 -26.44 -11.09 5.77
C SER A 58 -27.58 -10.08 5.91
N THR A 59 -28.76 -10.41 5.38
CA THR A 59 -30.01 -9.64 5.57
C THR A 59 -30.29 -9.37 7.05
N THR A 60 -29.95 -10.31 7.94
CA THR A 60 -30.07 -10.15 9.40
C THR A 60 -29.13 -9.08 9.95
N LYS A 61 -27.86 -9.02 9.49
CA LYS A 61 -26.91 -7.98 9.91
C LYS A 61 -27.32 -6.60 9.42
N LEU A 62 -27.80 -6.50 8.18
CA LEU A 62 -28.35 -5.25 7.64
C LEU A 62 -29.55 -4.78 8.45
N THR A 63 -30.52 -5.66 8.71
CA THR A 63 -31.68 -5.32 9.55
C THR A 63 -31.25 -4.82 10.92
N THR A 64 -30.23 -5.46 11.52
CA THR A 64 -29.68 -5.06 12.83
C THR A 64 -29.02 -3.69 12.79
N LEU A 65 -28.24 -3.37 11.76
CA LEU A 65 -27.64 -2.04 11.57
C LEU A 65 -28.72 -0.95 11.49
N MET A 66 -29.84 -1.28 10.84
CA MET A 66 -30.96 -0.39 10.55
C MET A 66 -31.92 -0.20 11.73
N LEU A 67 -31.78 -0.98 12.80
CA LEU A 67 -32.60 -0.79 14.00
C LEU A 67 -32.33 0.61 14.58
N PRO A 68 -33.38 1.39 14.92
CA PRO A 68 -33.22 2.73 15.52
C PRO A 68 -32.35 2.74 16.79
N ASN A 69 -32.32 1.60 17.50
CA ASN A 69 -31.58 1.41 18.74
C ASN A 69 -30.21 0.76 18.55
N SER A 70 -29.76 0.50 17.32
CA SER A 70 -28.46 -0.13 17.05
C SER A 70 -27.30 0.70 17.61
N GLY A 71 -27.46 2.03 17.62
CA GLY A 71 -26.45 2.98 18.09
C GLY A 71 -25.21 3.04 17.22
N ILE A 72 -25.15 2.33 16.08
CA ILE A 72 -23.96 2.22 15.22
C ILE A 72 -23.90 3.37 14.21
N ILE A 73 -24.95 3.50 13.39
CA ILE A 73 -25.03 4.44 12.26
C ILE A 73 -24.70 5.91 12.63
N PRO A 74 -25.10 6.45 13.80
CA PRO A 74 -24.76 7.83 14.17
C PRO A 74 -23.25 8.11 14.31
N HIS A 75 -22.46 7.07 14.61
CA HIS A 75 -21.01 7.17 14.82
C HIS A 75 -20.19 7.00 13.55
N VAL A 76 -20.78 6.47 12.47
CA VAL A 76 -20.08 6.23 11.21
C VAL A 76 -19.59 7.56 10.60
N ARG A 77 -18.30 7.58 10.24
CA ARG A 77 -17.60 8.69 9.58
C ARG A 77 -16.87 8.24 8.33
N GLN A 78 -16.50 6.98 8.25
CA GLN A 78 -15.91 6.35 7.07
C GLN A 78 -16.75 5.13 6.73
N LEU A 79 -17.15 5.01 5.46
CA LEU A 79 -17.87 3.86 4.95
C LEU A 79 -16.99 3.24 3.87
N ILE A 80 -16.52 2.03 4.16
CA ILE A 80 -15.72 1.22 3.25
C ILE A 80 -16.63 0.13 2.73
N ALA A 81 -16.65 0.05 1.42
CA ALA A 81 -17.56 -0.75 0.66
C ALA A 81 -16.61 -1.64 -0.16
N ASP A 82 -16.24 -2.80 0.39
CA ASP A 82 -15.14 -3.63 -0.11
C ASP A 82 -15.64 -4.98 -0.62
N TRP A 83 -15.50 -5.20 -1.92
CA TRP A 83 -15.91 -6.41 -2.62
C TRP A 83 -14.72 -7.14 -3.22
N GLU A 84 -14.35 -8.27 -2.60
CA GLU A 84 -13.41 -9.23 -3.16
C GLU A 84 -14.11 -10.53 -3.61
N PRO A 85 -13.81 -11.04 -4.83
CA PRO A 85 -12.89 -10.45 -5.79
C PRO A 85 -13.54 -9.29 -6.58
N TRP A 86 -12.80 -8.20 -6.77
CA TRP A 86 -13.19 -7.00 -7.53
C TRP A 86 -13.37 -7.28 -9.04
N TRP A 87 -13.00 -8.48 -9.49
CA TRP A 87 -13.19 -9.01 -10.85
C TRP A 87 -14.34 -10.00 -10.96
N ASN A 88 -15.02 -10.37 -9.87
CA ASN A 88 -16.11 -11.33 -9.94
C ASN A 88 -17.40 -10.63 -10.40
N GLU A 89 -17.89 -10.99 -11.59
CA GLU A 89 -19.00 -10.34 -12.30
C GLU A 89 -20.38 -10.67 -11.68
N ASP A 90 -20.45 -11.69 -10.81
CA ASP A 90 -21.67 -12.13 -10.11
C ASP A 90 -21.97 -11.31 -8.83
N LEU A 91 -21.99 -9.98 -8.95
CA LEU A 91 -22.51 -9.14 -7.88
C LEU A 91 -24.05 -9.27 -7.84
N SER A 92 -24.59 -9.80 -6.75
CA SER A 92 -26.03 -9.85 -6.56
C SER A 92 -26.61 -8.44 -6.47
N HIS A 93 -27.75 -8.18 -7.14
CA HIS A 93 -28.51 -6.93 -6.99
C HIS A 93 -28.77 -6.56 -5.51
N ASP A 94 -28.92 -7.58 -4.67
CA ASP A 94 -29.10 -7.43 -3.21
C ASP A 94 -27.92 -6.72 -2.54
N SER A 95 -26.70 -6.91 -3.02
CA SER A 95 -25.48 -6.27 -2.48
C SER A 95 -25.45 -4.77 -2.78
N HIS A 96 -25.84 -4.36 -3.99
CA HIS A 96 -25.96 -2.95 -4.34
C HIS A 96 -27.06 -2.25 -3.53
N ALA A 97 -28.21 -2.90 -3.38
CA ALA A 97 -29.32 -2.40 -2.58
C ALA A 97 -28.94 -2.22 -1.11
N ALA A 98 -28.17 -3.16 -0.54
CA ALA A 98 -27.69 -3.07 0.84
C ALA A 98 -26.87 -1.81 1.11
N VAL A 99 -25.93 -1.49 0.22
CA VAL A 99 -25.07 -0.30 0.34
C VAL A 99 -25.89 0.97 0.22
N GLN A 100 -26.83 1.01 -0.72
CA GLN A 100 -27.73 2.14 -0.90
C GLN A 100 -28.55 2.41 0.36
N VAL A 101 -29.10 1.36 0.98
CA VAL A 101 -29.87 1.44 2.22
C VAL A 101 -29.00 1.98 3.37
N VAL A 102 -27.75 1.54 3.47
CA VAL A 102 -26.80 2.07 4.47
C VAL A 102 -26.47 3.54 4.20
N ILE A 103 -26.16 3.93 2.95
CA ILE A 103 -25.88 5.34 2.60
C ILE A 103 -27.09 6.23 2.92
N ALA A 104 -28.31 5.77 2.64
CA ALA A 104 -29.53 6.51 2.89
C ALA A 104 -29.85 6.68 4.38
N THR A 105 -29.37 5.78 5.25
CA THR A 105 -29.61 5.86 6.69
C THR A 105 -28.55 6.61 7.48
N ILE A 106 -27.35 6.75 6.93
CA ILE A 106 -26.33 7.62 7.52
C ILE A 106 -26.87 9.05 7.55
N PRO A 107 -26.90 9.72 8.72
CA PRO A 107 -27.45 11.06 8.81
C PRO A 107 -26.71 12.02 7.88
N LYS A 108 -27.43 13.03 7.36
CA LYS A 108 -26.88 14.00 6.41
C LYS A 108 -25.59 14.63 6.94
N ASN A 109 -24.60 14.77 6.06
CA ASN A 109 -23.31 15.40 6.33
C ASN A 109 -22.52 14.79 7.49
N ARG A 110 -22.75 13.51 7.82
CA ARG A 110 -21.96 12.79 8.82
C ARG A 110 -20.77 12.08 8.22
N LEU A 111 -20.90 11.62 6.98
CA LEU A 111 -19.83 10.89 6.31
C LEU A 111 -18.69 11.86 5.95
N LEU A 112 -17.47 11.52 6.40
CA LEU A 112 -16.24 12.23 6.07
C LEU A 112 -15.46 11.54 4.96
N GLY A 113 -15.68 10.25 4.74
CA GLY A 113 -15.15 9.59 3.56
C GLY A 113 -15.89 8.32 3.17
N PHE A 114 -15.76 8.01 1.89
CA PHE A 114 -16.40 6.90 1.23
C PHE A 114 -15.41 6.23 0.28
N THR A 115 -15.28 4.92 0.39
CA THR A 115 -14.42 4.10 -0.45
C THR A 115 -15.22 2.94 -1.01
N SER A 116 -15.19 2.74 -2.32
CA SER A 116 -15.82 1.61 -2.97
C SER A 116 -15.08 1.11 -4.20
N ASN A 117 -14.78 -0.19 -4.22
CA ASN A 117 -14.31 -0.92 -5.40
C ASN A 117 -15.46 -1.53 -6.23
N MET A 118 -16.72 -1.33 -5.81
CA MET A 118 -17.89 -1.74 -6.60
C MET A 118 -18.17 -0.74 -7.73
N PRO A 119 -18.65 -1.23 -8.88
CA PRO A 119 -19.22 -0.35 -9.90
C PRO A 119 -20.44 0.38 -9.32
N PHE A 120 -20.44 1.71 -9.45
CA PHE A 120 -21.50 2.54 -8.88
C PHE A 120 -22.53 2.91 -9.93
N GLU A 121 -23.81 2.60 -9.68
CA GLU A 121 -24.86 3.16 -10.53
C GLU A 121 -24.96 4.68 -10.35
N PRO A 122 -25.24 5.41 -11.45
CA PRO A 122 -25.39 6.86 -11.45
C PRO A 122 -26.22 7.45 -10.31
N ALA A 123 -27.38 6.85 -10.06
CA ALA A 123 -28.34 7.33 -9.08
C ALA A 123 -27.79 7.29 -7.64
N TYR A 124 -26.92 6.32 -7.33
CA TYR A 124 -26.37 6.14 -5.99
C TYR A 124 -25.32 7.19 -5.68
N LEU A 125 -24.44 7.50 -6.64
CA LEU A 125 -23.47 8.57 -6.47
C LEU A 125 -24.18 9.91 -6.30
N LEU A 126 -25.21 10.19 -7.10
CA LEU A 126 -25.99 11.42 -6.94
C LEU A 126 -26.68 11.49 -5.57
N SER A 127 -27.19 10.37 -5.04
CA SER A 127 -27.76 10.29 -3.69
C SER A 127 -26.71 10.55 -2.61
N LEU A 128 -25.52 9.94 -2.74
CA LEU A 128 -24.40 10.15 -1.83
C LEU A 128 -23.99 11.63 -1.80
N LEU A 129 -23.72 12.23 -2.96
CA LEU A 129 -23.33 13.63 -3.08
C LEU A 129 -24.41 14.59 -2.56
N ARG A 130 -25.68 14.24 -2.71
CA ARG A 130 -26.81 15.02 -2.17
C ARG A 130 -26.88 14.99 -0.65
N ASN A 131 -26.62 13.83 -0.03
CA ASN A 131 -26.77 13.65 1.41
C ASN A 131 -25.47 13.97 2.19
N GLN A 132 -24.31 13.86 1.56
CA GLN A 132 -22.99 13.94 2.22
C GLN A 132 -22.10 15.01 1.56
N GLN A 133 -22.41 16.28 1.81
CA GLN A 133 -21.69 17.43 1.24
C GLN A 133 -20.46 17.88 2.06
N ARG A 134 -20.16 17.18 3.16
CA ARG A 134 -19.00 17.44 4.03
C ARG A 134 -17.90 16.39 3.91
N MET A 135 -17.99 15.54 2.89
CA MET A 135 -16.97 14.54 2.63
C MET A 135 -15.62 15.21 2.35
N ARG A 136 -14.56 14.55 2.83
CA ARG A 136 -13.16 14.92 2.65
C ARG A 136 -12.40 13.90 1.81
N ASN A 137 -12.83 12.65 1.84
CA ASN A 137 -12.20 11.56 1.10
C ASN A 137 -13.25 10.87 0.22
N LEU A 138 -12.91 10.60 -1.04
CA LEU A 138 -13.77 9.88 -1.95
C LEU A 138 -12.92 8.97 -2.85
N ASP A 139 -13.19 7.67 -2.81
CA ASP A 139 -12.66 6.68 -3.74
C ASP A 139 -13.83 5.87 -4.28
N ILE A 140 -14.04 5.96 -5.60
CA ILE A 140 -15.13 5.29 -6.30
C ILE A 140 -14.67 4.82 -7.67
N ALA A 141 -15.19 3.66 -8.10
CA ALA A 141 -15.11 3.21 -9.48
C ALA A 141 -16.35 3.70 -10.24
N LEU A 142 -16.18 4.73 -11.06
CA LEU A 142 -17.19 5.17 -12.02
C LEU A 142 -17.06 4.26 -13.24
N ASP A 143 -17.99 3.32 -13.36
CA ASP A 143 -18.18 2.53 -14.59
C ASP A 143 -17.05 1.52 -14.92
N LYS A 144 -17.29 0.24 -14.59
CA LYS A 144 -16.64 -0.86 -15.33
C LYS A 144 -17.45 -1.13 -16.61
N PRO A 145 -16.81 -1.38 -17.77
CA PRO A 145 -17.47 -1.41 -19.09
C PRO A 145 -18.57 -2.48 -19.19
N LYS A 146 -18.45 -3.55 -18.41
CA LYS A 146 -19.36 -4.70 -18.49
C LYS A 146 -20.65 -4.57 -17.66
N ILE A 147 -20.70 -3.66 -16.69
CA ILE A 147 -21.79 -3.62 -15.69
C ILE A 147 -22.64 -2.35 -15.79
N SER A 148 -22.04 -1.22 -16.18
CA SER A 148 -22.75 0.06 -16.24
C SER A 148 -23.48 0.24 -17.58
N ARG A 149 -24.80 0.00 -17.59
CA ARG A 149 -25.65 0.26 -18.78
C ARG A 149 -25.92 1.76 -19.03
N PHE A 150 -25.52 2.64 -18.11
CA PHE A 150 -25.80 4.07 -18.18
C PHE A 150 -24.66 4.87 -17.51
N PRO A 151 -23.76 5.51 -18.28
CA PRO A 151 -22.75 6.37 -17.69
C PRO A 151 -23.39 7.64 -17.09
N ILE A 152 -22.90 8.11 -15.93
CA ILE A 152 -23.18 9.49 -15.50
C ILE A 152 -22.52 10.42 -16.52
N ASP A 153 -23.20 11.48 -16.91
CA ASP A 153 -22.52 12.66 -17.47
C ASP A 153 -22.63 13.81 -16.46
N PHE A 154 -21.53 14.11 -15.76
CA PHE A 154 -21.45 15.28 -14.88
C PHE A 154 -21.46 16.61 -15.65
N GLY A 155 -21.34 16.56 -16.99
CA GLY A 155 -21.53 17.69 -17.89
C GLY A 155 -22.97 18.23 -17.90
N ILE A 156 -23.96 17.44 -17.48
CA ILE A 156 -25.37 17.87 -17.36
C ILE A 156 -25.52 18.91 -16.23
N THR A 157 -26.14 20.05 -16.54
CA THR A 157 -26.24 21.24 -15.67
C THR A 157 -26.73 20.95 -14.24
N MET A 158 -27.69 20.04 -14.07
CA MET A 158 -28.20 19.69 -12.73
C MET A 158 -27.15 18.95 -11.88
N HIS A 159 -26.43 18.00 -12.46
CA HIS A 159 -25.37 17.25 -11.77
C HIS A 159 -24.17 18.14 -11.47
N ARG A 160 -23.89 19.10 -12.36
CA ARG A 160 -22.82 20.08 -12.24
C ARG A 160 -22.86 20.79 -10.88
N SER A 161 -23.99 21.43 -10.56
CA SER A 161 -24.15 22.21 -9.32
C SER A 161 -24.02 21.36 -8.04
N LEU A 162 -24.57 20.13 -8.09
CA LEU A 162 -24.53 19.19 -6.99
C LEU A 162 -23.10 18.73 -6.71
N ALA A 163 -22.40 18.27 -7.74
CA ALA A 163 -21.03 17.81 -7.65
C ALA A 163 -20.08 18.95 -7.24
N THR A 164 -20.22 20.15 -7.79
CA THR A 164 -19.41 21.30 -7.36
C THR A 164 -19.62 21.62 -5.87
N THR A 165 -20.84 21.47 -5.35
CA THR A 165 -21.11 21.73 -3.93
C THR A 165 -20.55 20.62 -3.04
N ALA A 166 -20.80 19.36 -3.40
CA ALA A 166 -20.43 18.20 -2.60
C ALA A 166 -18.91 17.95 -2.58
N LEU A 167 -18.21 18.23 -3.69
CA LEU A 167 -16.78 17.95 -3.84
C LEU A 167 -15.88 19.12 -3.43
N ARG A 168 -16.44 20.33 -3.21
CA ARG A 168 -15.65 21.53 -2.83
C ARG A 168 -14.79 21.34 -1.59
N GLY A 169 -15.26 20.52 -0.65
CA GLY A 169 -14.59 20.24 0.63
C GLY A 169 -13.58 19.10 0.58
N LEU A 170 -13.47 18.42 -0.56
CA LEU A 170 -12.67 17.22 -0.71
C LEU A 170 -11.18 17.52 -0.63
N THR A 171 -10.45 16.73 0.16
CA THR A 171 -9.00 16.80 0.33
C THR A 171 -8.28 15.60 -0.26
N LYS A 172 -8.98 14.46 -0.38
CA LYS A 172 -8.49 13.24 -0.99
C LYS A 172 -9.46 12.72 -2.06
N LEU A 173 -8.96 12.41 -3.24
CA LEU A 173 -9.74 11.88 -4.33
C LEU A 173 -8.99 10.75 -5.03
N TRP A 174 -9.67 9.62 -5.22
CA TRP A 174 -9.26 8.56 -6.12
C TRP A 174 -10.24 8.49 -7.30
N VAL A 175 -9.71 8.50 -8.52
CA VAL A 175 -10.50 8.37 -9.75
C VAL A 175 -9.96 7.23 -10.61
N ARG A 176 -10.86 6.60 -11.37
CA ARG A 176 -10.53 5.56 -12.36
C ARG A 176 -10.80 6.08 -13.77
N ILE A 177 -9.94 5.73 -14.72
CA ILE A 177 -10.03 6.12 -16.14
C ILE A 177 -9.65 4.93 -17.03
N GLY A 178 -10.06 4.93 -18.30
CA GLY A 178 -9.69 3.90 -19.27
C GLY A 178 -10.86 3.06 -19.77
N SER A 179 -11.89 2.87 -18.94
CA SER A 179 -13.11 2.12 -19.26
C SER A 179 -14.08 2.80 -20.26
N GLY A 180 -13.63 3.86 -20.95
CA GLY A 180 -14.36 4.60 -21.99
C GLY A 180 -14.33 6.14 -21.79
N ASP A 181 -14.69 6.90 -22.83
CA ASP A 181 -14.61 8.37 -22.87
C ASP A 181 -15.29 9.10 -21.70
N HIS A 182 -16.39 8.54 -21.20
CA HIS A 182 -17.15 9.11 -20.08
C HIS A 182 -16.35 9.07 -18.77
N THR A 183 -15.51 8.06 -18.55
CA THR A 183 -14.65 7.96 -17.36
C THR A 183 -13.64 9.09 -17.31
N TYR A 184 -12.99 9.40 -18.44
CA TYR A 184 -12.10 10.56 -18.57
C TYR A 184 -12.82 11.87 -18.25
N ARG A 185 -14.00 12.09 -18.84
CA ARG A 185 -14.80 13.32 -18.63
C ARG A 185 -15.27 13.49 -17.18
N ASN A 186 -15.76 12.42 -16.57
CA ASN A 186 -16.24 12.45 -15.19
C ASN A 186 -15.10 12.66 -14.20
N SER A 187 -14.01 11.91 -14.35
CA SER A 187 -12.82 12.04 -13.50
C SER A 187 -12.21 13.44 -13.62
N ALA A 188 -12.07 13.96 -14.84
CA ALA A 188 -11.67 15.34 -15.09
C ALA A 188 -12.57 16.37 -14.38
N TYR A 189 -13.89 16.20 -14.49
CA TYR A 189 -14.86 17.09 -13.87
C TYR A 189 -14.81 17.05 -12.33
N MET A 190 -14.64 15.87 -11.75
CA MET A 190 -14.53 15.69 -10.29
C MET A 190 -13.28 16.37 -9.74
N ILE A 191 -12.13 16.18 -10.40
CA ILE A 191 -10.86 16.84 -10.05
C ILE A 191 -11.07 18.36 -10.05
N ARG A 192 -11.66 18.90 -11.11
CA ARG A 192 -11.95 20.34 -11.23
C ARG A 192 -12.88 20.87 -10.13
N CYS A 193 -13.84 20.07 -9.68
CA CYS A 193 -14.78 20.47 -8.63
C CYS A 193 -14.20 20.43 -7.20
N ALA A 194 -12.98 19.93 -7.04
CA ALA A 194 -12.34 19.73 -5.75
C ALA A 194 -11.09 20.63 -5.58
N PRO A 195 -11.26 21.97 -5.43
CA PRO A 195 -10.14 22.92 -5.36
C PRO A 195 -9.28 22.79 -4.08
N LYS A 196 -9.73 22.03 -3.09
CA LYS A 196 -9.02 21.81 -1.83
C LYS A 196 -8.23 20.50 -1.80
N LEU A 197 -8.10 19.83 -2.94
CA LEU A 197 -7.34 18.58 -3.02
C LEU A 197 -5.91 18.76 -2.55
N ARG A 198 -5.46 17.74 -1.82
CA ARG A 198 -4.10 17.56 -1.31
C ARG A 198 -3.55 16.18 -1.65
N ASP A 199 -4.43 15.23 -1.92
CA ASP A 199 -4.13 13.83 -2.20
C ASP A 199 -4.95 13.43 -3.43
N LEU A 200 -4.29 13.11 -4.54
CA LEU A 200 -4.93 12.72 -5.78
C LEU A 200 -4.32 11.40 -6.26
N SER A 201 -5.17 10.40 -6.43
CA SER A 201 -4.84 9.13 -7.06
C SER A 201 -5.60 8.99 -8.37
N ILE A 202 -4.90 8.64 -9.44
CA ILE A 202 -5.48 8.36 -10.76
C ILE A 202 -5.09 6.95 -11.15
N ASP A 203 -6.09 6.12 -11.37
CA ASP A 203 -5.94 4.69 -11.62
C ASP A 203 -6.48 4.35 -13.02
N GLY A 204 -5.66 3.65 -13.79
CA GLY A 204 -5.91 3.29 -15.18
C GLY A 204 -6.41 1.86 -15.33
N ASP A 205 -7.55 1.70 -15.99
CA ASP A 205 -7.98 0.40 -16.49
C ASP A 205 -7.22 0.06 -17.78
N GLU A 206 -6.99 -1.24 -17.98
CA GLU A 206 -6.52 -1.79 -19.25
C GLU A 206 -7.72 -2.10 -20.15
N ASP A 207 -7.62 -1.78 -21.46
CA ASP A 207 -8.63 -2.14 -22.45
C ASP A 207 -8.58 -3.63 -22.83
N GLU A 208 -9.48 -4.07 -23.72
CA GLU A 208 -9.56 -5.48 -24.14
C GLU A 208 -8.28 -5.95 -24.86
N GLU A 209 -7.54 -5.00 -25.45
CA GLU A 209 -6.26 -5.21 -26.13
C GLU A 209 -5.05 -5.13 -25.17
N GLY A 210 -5.27 -4.82 -23.88
CA GLY A 210 -4.21 -4.70 -22.87
C GLY A 210 -3.44 -3.37 -22.92
N ASN A 211 -3.98 -2.35 -23.61
CA ASN A 211 -3.45 -0.99 -23.54
C ASN A 211 -3.91 -0.31 -22.27
N LYS A 212 -3.00 0.44 -21.65
CA LYS A 212 -3.28 1.20 -20.43
C LYS A 212 -3.99 2.50 -20.75
N ALA A 213 -4.84 2.94 -19.82
CA ALA A 213 -5.48 4.25 -19.91
C ALA A 213 -4.46 5.38 -20.13
N SER A 214 -4.75 6.27 -21.08
CA SER A 214 -3.85 7.35 -21.47
C SER A 214 -3.99 8.55 -20.55
N PHE A 215 -2.90 8.93 -19.88
CA PHE A 215 -2.89 10.15 -19.09
C PHE A 215 -3.07 11.41 -19.98
N ASP A 216 -2.54 11.42 -21.20
CA ASP A 216 -2.69 12.53 -22.15
C ASP A 216 -4.16 12.82 -22.50
N THR A 217 -4.97 11.77 -22.65
CA THR A 217 -6.42 11.89 -22.89
C THR A 217 -7.14 12.57 -21.72
N LEU A 218 -6.75 12.27 -20.47
CA LEU A 218 -7.31 12.95 -19.30
C LEU A 218 -6.94 14.45 -19.30
N LEU A 219 -5.67 14.76 -19.58
CA LEU A 219 -5.16 16.14 -19.57
C LEU A 219 -5.77 17.02 -20.67
N THR A 220 -6.10 16.44 -21.81
CA THR A 220 -6.72 17.15 -22.93
C THR A 220 -8.24 17.26 -22.80
N CYS A 221 -8.83 16.62 -21.79
CA CYS A 221 -10.27 16.66 -21.56
C CYS A 221 -10.77 18.09 -21.25
N GLU A 222 -11.75 18.56 -22.03
CA GLU A 222 -12.39 19.87 -21.84
C GLU A 222 -12.99 20.06 -20.43
N ALA A 223 -13.46 18.97 -19.82
CA ALA A 223 -14.03 19.01 -18.48
C ALA A 223 -13.00 19.44 -17.41
N LEU A 224 -11.72 19.06 -17.59
CA LEU A 224 -10.62 19.50 -16.73
C LEU A 224 -10.22 20.93 -17.04
N GLY A 225 -10.47 21.37 -18.27
CA GLY A 225 -10.26 22.73 -18.77
C GLY A 225 -9.74 22.80 -20.21
N GLY A 226 -9.29 21.67 -20.78
CA GLY A 226 -9.00 21.48 -22.21
C GLY A 226 -8.04 22.49 -22.87
N LEU A 227 -7.80 22.30 -24.17
CA LEU A 227 -6.98 23.13 -25.06
C LEU A 227 -7.43 24.61 -25.22
N HIS A 228 -8.47 25.05 -24.50
CA HIS A 228 -9.09 26.38 -24.63
C HIS A 228 -9.06 27.19 -23.33
N ALA A 229 -8.16 26.85 -22.41
CA ALA A 229 -7.99 27.50 -21.12
C ALA A 229 -7.34 28.90 -21.16
N ASP A 230 -7.21 29.52 -22.34
CA ASP A 230 -6.55 30.83 -22.50
C ASP A 230 -7.28 31.99 -21.78
N ASN A 231 -8.50 31.76 -21.26
CA ASN A 231 -9.30 32.79 -20.59
C ASN A 231 -9.94 32.36 -19.24
N ILE A 232 -9.54 31.22 -18.66
CA ILE A 232 -10.04 30.80 -17.35
C ILE A 232 -8.86 30.83 -16.38
N THR A 233 -8.92 31.67 -15.34
CA THR A 233 -8.06 31.54 -14.17
C THR A 233 -8.35 30.19 -13.52
N VAL A 234 -7.57 29.19 -13.92
CA VAL A 234 -7.57 27.87 -13.32
C VAL A 234 -6.91 28.02 -11.94
N GLN A 235 -7.65 27.67 -10.89
CA GLN A 235 -7.05 27.53 -9.58
C GLN A 235 -6.12 26.31 -9.59
N GLN A 236 -4.82 26.55 -9.38
CA GLN A 236 -3.84 25.48 -9.24
C GLN A 236 -4.12 24.64 -8.00
N LEU A 237 -4.16 23.32 -8.19
CA LEU A 237 -4.24 22.34 -7.13
C LEU A 237 -2.90 22.28 -6.40
N GLN A 238 -2.93 22.46 -5.09
CA GLN A 238 -1.75 22.42 -4.23
C GLN A 238 -1.62 21.00 -3.66
N LEU A 239 -1.17 20.05 -4.49
CA LEU A 239 -1.11 18.65 -4.09
C LEU A 239 0.09 18.40 -3.16
N SER A 240 -0.17 17.68 -2.07
CA SER A 240 0.87 17.13 -1.19
C SER A 240 1.23 15.69 -1.56
N ARG A 241 0.29 14.93 -2.14
CA ARG A 241 0.50 13.58 -2.62
C ARG A 241 -0.14 13.41 -3.99
N PHE A 242 0.60 12.76 -4.88
CA PHE A 242 0.13 12.47 -6.23
C PHE A 242 0.52 11.04 -6.63
N ASN A 243 -0.50 10.22 -6.84
CA ASN A 243 -0.34 8.80 -7.15
C ASN A 243 -0.91 8.53 -8.55
N LEU A 244 -0.10 7.91 -9.40
CA LEU A 244 -0.47 7.49 -10.75
C LEU A 244 -0.33 5.97 -10.82
N LEU A 245 -1.42 5.27 -11.15
CA LEU A 245 -1.51 3.82 -11.11
C LEU A 245 -1.97 3.28 -12.47
N TYR A 246 -1.25 2.31 -13.02
CA TYR A 246 -1.64 1.57 -14.23
C TYR A 246 -1.91 2.45 -15.46
N LEU A 247 -1.24 3.60 -15.57
CA LEU A 247 -1.39 4.54 -16.69
C LEU A 247 -0.30 4.41 -17.75
N ASP A 248 -0.64 4.75 -19.00
CA ASP A 248 0.34 5.20 -19.98
C ASP A 248 0.60 6.70 -19.79
N LEU A 249 1.84 7.05 -19.42
CA LEU A 249 2.27 8.43 -19.20
C LEU A 249 2.95 9.05 -20.43
N ALA A 250 2.88 8.41 -21.59
CA ALA A 250 3.25 9.04 -22.85
C ALA A 250 2.35 10.28 -23.07
N THR A 251 2.94 11.47 -23.04
CA THR A 251 2.20 12.72 -23.25
C THR A 251 3.05 13.75 -23.98
N SER A 252 2.43 14.44 -24.92
CA SER A 252 2.99 15.64 -25.57
C SER A 252 2.44 16.93 -24.96
N HIS A 253 1.53 16.81 -23.99
CA HIS A 253 0.76 17.89 -23.39
C HIS A 253 1.02 18.06 -21.90
N VAL A 254 2.14 17.55 -21.42
CA VAL A 254 2.48 17.56 -20.00
C VAL A 254 2.48 18.98 -19.42
N ASP A 255 2.90 19.98 -20.20
CA ASP A 255 2.86 21.40 -19.81
C ASP A 255 1.45 21.87 -19.45
N LYS A 256 0.40 21.29 -20.04
CA LYS A 256 -0.99 21.58 -19.69
C LYS A 256 -1.34 21.02 -18.32
N ALA A 257 -0.90 19.80 -17.98
CA ALA A 257 -1.11 19.22 -16.64
C ALA A 257 -0.54 20.12 -15.54
N PHE A 258 0.67 20.64 -15.80
CA PHE A 258 1.41 21.52 -14.90
C PHE A 258 0.80 22.92 -14.76
N VAL A 259 -0.17 23.30 -15.60
CA VAL A 259 -0.98 24.51 -15.37
C VAL A 259 -2.01 24.30 -14.26
N TYR A 260 -2.57 23.08 -14.14
CA TYR A 260 -3.63 22.76 -13.17
C TYR A 260 -3.09 22.33 -11.81
N ILE A 261 -1.85 21.85 -11.74
CA ILE A 261 -1.26 21.31 -10.51
C ILE A 261 0.01 22.09 -10.19
N ASP A 262 0.05 22.68 -9.01
CA ASP A 262 1.26 23.23 -8.42
C ASP A 262 1.96 22.15 -7.60
N PHE A 263 3.19 21.85 -8.01
CA PHE A 263 4.04 20.84 -7.40
C PHE A 263 4.96 21.41 -6.31
N ALA A 264 4.90 22.71 -6.03
CA ALA A 264 5.70 23.37 -4.98
C ALA A 264 5.43 22.83 -3.57
N CYS A 265 4.24 22.25 -3.36
CA CYS A 265 3.86 21.63 -2.09
C CYS A 265 3.92 20.09 -2.12
N LEU A 266 4.41 19.49 -3.22
CA LEU A 266 4.38 18.03 -3.37
C LEU A 266 5.36 17.39 -2.39
N GLN A 267 4.84 16.52 -1.53
CA GLN A 267 5.60 15.78 -0.52
C GLN A 267 5.79 14.31 -0.88
N SER A 268 4.87 13.72 -1.65
CA SER A 268 4.91 12.33 -2.10
C SER A 268 4.55 12.24 -3.58
N LEU A 269 5.39 11.54 -4.35
CA LEU A 269 5.11 11.12 -5.72
C LEU A 269 5.12 9.60 -5.77
N SER A 270 4.05 9.02 -6.30
CA SER A 270 3.98 7.57 -6.51
C SER A 270 3.59 7.20 -7.93
N LEU A 271 4.39 6.35 -8.58
CA LEU A 271 4.14 5.79 -9.92
C LEU A 271 4.06 4.27 -9.82
N TYR A 272 2.88 3.68 -9.97
CA TYR A 272 2.68 2.24 -9.85
C TYR A 272 2.24 1.64 -11.17
N CYS A 273 3.01 0.67 -11.67
CA CYS A 273 2.75 -0.02 -12.93
C CYS A 273 2.49 0.95 -14.10
N CYS A 274 3.11 2.12 -14.13
CA CYS A 274 2.98 3.05 -15.27
C CYS A 274 3.91 2.64 -16.42
N ARG A 275 3.55 2.99 -17.66
CA ARG A 275 4.41 2.88 -18.85
C ARG A 275 4.79 4.26 -19.37
N ASN A 276 5.91 4.35 -20.10
CA ASN A 276 6.39 5.56 -20.75
C ASN A 276 6.49 6.75 -19.77
N VAL A 277 7.19 6.58 -18.65
CA VAL A 277 7.23 7.58 -17.57
C VAL A 277 8.19 8.74 -17.86
N GLU A 278 9.14 8.55 -18.77
CA GLU A 278 10.16 9.54 -19.14
C GLU A 278 9.59 10.95 -19.44
N PRO A 279 8.59 11.14 -20.33
CA PRO A 279 8.09 12.49 -20.66
C PRO A 279 7.51 13.20 -19.43
N PHE A 280 6.76 12.46 -18.60
CA PHE A 280 6.17 12.97 -17.37
C PHE A 280 7.25 13.39 -16.37
N LEU A 281 8.19 12.50 -16.07
CA LEU A 281 9.25 12.74 -15.10
C LEU A 281 10.22 13.84 -15.53
N THR A 282 10.55 13.90 -16.81
CA THR A 282 11.41 14.94 -17.37
C THR A 282 10.77 16.31 -17.21
N ALA A 283 9.49 16.44 -17.56
CA ALA A 283 8.81 17.71 -17.43
C ALA A 283 8.55 18.12 -15.99
N LEU A 284 8.26 17.16 -15.11
CA LEU A 284 8.24 17.39 -13.66
C LEU A 284 9.59 17.99 -13.22
N ALA A 285 10.69 17.36 -13.63
CA ALA A 285 12.05 17.76 -13.25
C ALA A 285 12.47 19.16 -13.72
N THR A 286 11.90 19.69 -14.80
CA THR A 286 12.17 21.07 -15.26
C THR A 286 11.57 22.15 -14.35
N ARG A 287 10.68 21.79 -13.42
CA ARG A 287 10.01 22.76 -12.54
C ARG A 287 10.89 23.11 -11.35
N GLN A 288 11.21 24.40 -11.22
CA GLN A 288 12.08 24.95 -10.16
C GLN A 288 11.60 24.71 -8.72
N SER A 289 10.41 24.15 -8.51
CA SER A 289 9.70 24.12 -7.23
C SER A 289 9.62 22.76 -6.52
N LEU A 290 10.20 21.69 -7.08
CA LEU A 290 10.12 20.35 -6.44
C LEU A 290 10.93 20.24 -5.15
N ASP A 291 11.95 21.08 -5.01
CA ASP A 291 12.91 21.08 -3.92
C ASP A 291 12.64 22.31 -3.02
N PRO A 292 12.41 22.17 -1.70
CA PRO A 292 12.66 21.00 -0.83
C PRO A 292 11.40 20.30 -0.28
N SER A 293 10.25 20.38 -0.94
CA SER A 293 9.01 19.80 -0.38
C SER A 293 8.94 18.28 -0.51
N LEU A 294 9.57 17.69 -1.53
CA LEU A 294 9.45 16.27 -1.86
C LEU A 294 10.20 15.39 -0.85
N THR A 295 9.45 14.63 -0.05
CA THR A 295 9.99 13.76 1.01
C THR A 295 9.89 12.27 0.71
N GLU A 296 9.06 11.90 -0.26
CA GLU A 296 8.75 10.51 -0.60
C GLU A 296 8.66 10.32 -2.11
N ILE A 297 9.39 9.32 -2.61
CA ILE A 297 9.35 8.86 -3.99
C ILE A 297 9.12 7.36 -3.97
N ASP A 298 8.06 6.93 -4.64
CA ASP A 298 7.67 5.53 -4.74
C ASP A 298 7.41 5.18 -6.21
N ILE A 299 8.24 4.32 -6.78
CA ILE A 299 8.15 3.94 -8.18
C ILE A 299 8.19 2.43 -8.26
N LEU A 300 7.12 1.85 -8.79
CA LEU A 300 7.02 0.43 -9.10
C LEU A 300 6.72 0.28 -10.59
N MET A 301 7.66 -0.32 -11.31
CA MET A 301 7.52 -0.61 -12.74
C MET A 301 7.38 -2.12 -12.96
N LYS A 302 6.59 -2.50 -13.97
CA LYS A 302 6.38 -3.91 -14.34
C LYS A 302 6.58 -4.11 -15.84
N GLY A 303 7.13 -5.27 -16.21
CA GLY A 303 7.34 -5.68 -17.59
C GLY A 303 8.61 -5.11 -18.18
N ASP A 304 8.59 -4.87 -19.50
CA ASP A 304 9.74 -4.33 -20.23
C ASP A 304 9.89 -2.83 -19.97
N VAL A 305 10.73 -2.49 -19.01
CA VAL A 305 11.05 -1.13 -18.63
C VAL A 305 12.14 -0.57 -19.55
N LEU A 306 11.90 0.62 -20.12
CA LEU A 306 12.84 1.25 -21.03
C LEU A 306 14.02 1.87 -20.27
N GLU A 307 15.22 1.83 -20.87
CA GLU A 307 16.40 2.50 -20.30
C GLU A 307 16.19 4.00 -20.14
N SER A 308 15.37 4.63 -20.99
CA SER A 308 15.05 6.05 -20.87
C SER A 308 14.17 6.36 -19.66
N ASP A 309 13.27 5.45 -19.27
CA ASP A 309 12.50 5.55 -18.02
C ASP A 309 13.44 5.52 -16.81
N ILE A 310 14.41 4.59 -16.79
CA ILE A 310 15.40 4.51 -15.70
C ILE A 310 16.22 5.80 -15.59
N ARG A 311 16.65 6.37 -16.72
CA ARG A 311 17.38 7.65 -16.72
C ARG A 311 16.53 8.81 -16.21
N ALA A 312 15.22 8.82 -16.51
CA ALA A 312 14.31 9.84 -16.01
C ALA A 312 14.10 9.72 -14.50
N ILE A 313 13.98 8.49 -13.97
CA ILE A 313 13.93 8.22 -12.52
C ILE A 313 15.20 8.70 -11.84
N GLU A 314 16.38 8.34 -12.37
CA GLU A 314 17.65 8.81 -11.85
C GLU A 314 17.78 10.34 -11.93
N HIS A 315 17.29 10.97 -13.00
CA HIS A 315 17.29 12.42 -13.12
C HIS A 315 16.45 13.08 -12.02
N LEU A 316 15.24 12.58 -11.75
CA LEU A 316 14.39 13.02 -10.64
C LEU A 316 15.11 12.89 -9.29
N LEU A 317 15.76 11.76 -9.03
CA LEU A 317 16.52 11.54 -7.80
C LEU A 317 17.73 12.47 -7.67
N ARG A 318 18.35 12.85 -8.79
CA ARG A 318 19.49 13.79 -8.80
C ARG A 318 19.05 15.24 -8.59
N ILE A 319 17.85 15.64 -9.02
CA ILE A 319 17.39 17.04 -8.85
C ILE A 319 16.66 17.27 -7.53
N SER A 320 16.13 16.22 -6.91
CA SER A 320 15.50 16.30 -5.59
C SER A 320 16.56 16.38 -4.49
N SER A 321 16.18 16.99 -3.37
CA SER A 321 16.97 16.99 -2.16
C SER A 321 16.08 16.71 -0.95
N GLY A 322 16.64 16.11 0.10
CA GLY A 322 15.92 15.91 1.36
C GLY A 322 14.89 14.78 1.39
N VAL A 323 14.91 13.88 0.41
CA VAL A 323 14.01 12.72 0.38
C VAL A 323 14.30 11.80 1.57
N ARG A 324 13.23 11.41 2.27
CA ARG A 324 13.27 10.56 3.47
C ARG A 324 12.88 9.13 3.18
N THR A 325 12.02 8.93 2.18
CA THR A 325 11.54 7.63 1.75
C THR A 325 11.80 7.48 0.25
N ILE A 326 12.59 6.48 -0.11
CA ILE A 326 12.78 6.06 -1.50
C ILE A 326 12.33 4.63 -1.63
N TRP A 327 11.41 4.38 -2.55
CA TRP A 327 11.01 3.04 -2.94
C TRP A 327 11.10 2.90 -4.45
N ILE A 328 11.89 1.93 -4.92
CA ILE A 328 12.14 1.73 -6.34
C ILE A 328 12.08 0.24 -6.66
N ASP A 329 11.18 -0.11 -7.56
CA ASP A 329 11.12 -1.37 -8.27
C ASP A 329 11.15 -1.09 -9.76
N VAL A 330 12.20 -1.55 -10.43
CA VAL A 330 12.46 -1.31 -11.86
C VAL A 330 12.14 -2.54 -12.72
N GLY A 331 11.45 -3.54 -12.16
CA GLY A 331 11.15 -4.77 -12.87
C GLY A 331 12.43 -5.40 -13.43
N LYS A 332 12.44 -5.75 -14.72
CA LYS A 332 13.56 -6.44 -15.39
C LYS A 332 14.70 -5.53 -15.82
N ALA A 333 14.59 -4.21 -15.62
CA ALA A 333 15.64 -3.27 -15.99
C ALA A 333 16.84 -3.34 -15.02
N ARG A 334 17.91 -2.64 -15.40
CA ARG A 334 19.09 -2.50 -14.54
C ARG A 334 18.74 -1.72 -13.25
N PRO A 335 19.48 -1.95 -12.15
CA PRO A 335 19.40 -1.11 -10.97
C PRO A 335 19.62 0.38 -11.30
N VAL A 336 18.97 1.22 -10.50
CA VAL A 336 19.25 2.66 -10.43
C VAL A 336 20.67 2.87 -9.91
N ASP A 337 21.39 3.84 -10.45
CA ASP A 337 22.75 4.16 -10.00
C ASP A 337 22.78 4.52 -8.50
N ILE A 338 23.68 3.88 -7.74
CA ILE A 338 23.82 4.07 -6.28
C ILE A 338 24.13 5.53 -5.90
N SER A 339 24.74 6.31 -6.79
CA SER A 339 25.01 7.74 -6.57
C SER A 339 23.72 8.55 -6.43
N CYS A 340 22.64 8.11 -7.07
CA CYS A 340 21.32 8.72 -6.95
C CYS A 340 20.71 8.48 -5.56
N ILE A 341 20.99 7.32 -4.95
CA ILE A 341 20.50 6.96 -3.62
C ILE A 341 21.35 7.63 -2.53
N THR A 342 22.67 7.52 -2.63
CA THR A 342 23.62 8.03 -1.62
C THR A 342 23.55 9.54 -1.44
N ARG A 343 23.13 10.29 -2.47
CA ARG A 343 22.84 11.72 -2.40
C ARG A 343 21.84 12.09 -1.30
N HIS A 344 20.88 11.21 -1.03
CA HIS A 344 19.84 11.42 -0.01
C HIS A 344 20.21 10.87 1.36
N GLY A 345 21.41 10.29 1.52
CA GLY A 345 21.78 9.52 2.71
C GLY A 345 21.62 10.29 4.03
N SER A 346 21.89 11.60 4.06
CA SER A 346 21.73 12.40 5.28
C SER A 346 20.27 12.54 5.76
N THR A 347 19.29 12.38 4.88
CA THR A 347 17.85 12.52 5.18
C THR A 347 17.08 11.20 5.09
N LEU A 348 17.65 10.19 4.43
CA LEU A 348 17.00 8.92 4.16
C LEU A 348 16.71 8.14 5.45
N GLN A 349 15.44 7.79 5.65
CA GLN A 349 14.95 7.00 6.78
C GLN A 349 14.41 5.64 6.33
N HIS A 350 13.82 5.58 5.14
CA HIS A 350 13.23 4.37 4.58
C HIS A 350 13.72 4.14 3.15
N LEU A 351 14.20 2.93 2.87
CA LEU A 351 14.73 2.56 1.56
C LEU A 351 14.15 1.22 1.13
N GLY A 352 13.55 1.17 -0.05
CA GLY A 352 13.13 -0.03 -0.74
C GLY A 352 13.76 -0.15 -2.11
N LEU A 353 14.45 -1.25 -2.37
CA LEU A 353 15.13 -1.52 -3.63
C LEU A 353 14.78 -2.93 -4.11
N ASN A 354 13.91 -3.01 -5.11
CA ASN A 354 13.54 -4.26 -5.76
C ASN A 354 13.96 -4.28 -7.22
N ILE A 355 14.28 -5.49 -7.68
CA ILE A 355 14.58 -5.76 -9.08
C ILE A 355 14.01 -7.14 -9.37
N ASP A 356 13.26 -7.24 -10.46
CA ASP A 356 12.72 -8.51 -10.90
C ASP A 356 13.81 -9.31 -11.62
N ALA A 357 14.45 -10.20 -10.87
CA ALA A 357 15.54 -11.05 -11.36
C ALA A 357 15.08 -12.20 -12.27
N GLU A 358 13.99 -12.06 -13.03
CA GLU A 358 13.51 -13.11 -13.94
C GLU A 358 14.57 -13.57 -14.95
N ASN A 359 15.62 -12.78 -15.25
CA ASN A 359 16.70 -13.20 -16.16
C ASN A 359 18.04 -12.43 -16.03
N THR A 360 18.24 -11.54 -15.06
CA THR A 360 19.45 -10.71 -14.99
C THR A 360 20.17 -10.82 -13.65
N ALA A 361 21.50 -10.97 -13.68
CA ALA A 361 22.39 -10.92 -12.51
C ALA A 361 22.54 -9.50 -11.92
N SER A 362 21.53 -8.65 -12.10
CA SER A 362 21.59 -7.21 -11.91
C SER A 362 20.94 -6.81 -10.59
N TYR A 363 21.41 -7.36 -9.47
CA TYR A 363 21.07 -6.86 -8.12
C TYR A 363 22.24 -6.04 -7.55
N TYR A 364 21.95 -5.14 -6.61
CA TYR A 364 22.98 -4.38 -5.92
C TYR A 364 23.94 -5.33 -5.20
N SER A 365 25.24 -5.20 -5.44
CA SER A 365 26.24 -6.02 -4.76
C SER A 365 26.33 -5.69 -3.26
N VAL A 366 26.98 -6.55 -2.49
CA VAL A 366 27.30 -6.26 -1.07
C VAL A 366 28.10 -4.97 -0.92
N ALA A 367 29.00 -4.67 -1.88
CA ALA A 367 29.78 -3.43 -1.88
C ALA A 367 28.91 -2.18 -2.14
N ASP A 368 27.94 -2.30 -3.05
CA ASP A 368 26.96 -1.24 -3.34
C ASP A 368 26.10 -0.96 -2.11
N LEU A 369 25.55 -2.03 -1.51
CA LEU A 369 24.73 -1.91 -0.30
C LEU A 369 25.52 -1.33 0.87
N SER A 370 26.79 -1.74 1.04
CA SER A 370 27.70 -1.16 2.04
C SER A 370 27.88 0.35 1.83
N THR A 371 28.03 0.78 0.58
CA THR A 371 28.19 2.20 0.23
C THR A 371 26.91 2.98 0.53
N ILE A 372 25.75 2.44 0.16
CA ILE A 372 24.44 3.03 0.47
C ILE A 372 24.24 3.17 1.98
N LEU A 373 24.42 2.09 2.74
CA LEU A 373 24.23 2.08 4.18
C LEU A 373 25.19 3.03 4.91
N LYS A 374 26.46 3.11 4.48
CA LYS A 374 27.42 4.10 5.05
C LYS A 374 27.01 5.54 4.78
N SER A 375 26.41 5.82 3.62
CA SER A 375 25.93 7.16 3.29
C SER A 375 24.68 7.57 4.09
N ALA A 376 23.92 6.59 4.61
CA ALA A 376 22.59 6.79 5.19
C ALA A 376 22.50 6.41 6.68
N PRO A 377 23.24 7.08 7.58
CA PRO A 377 23.32 6.71 9.01
C PRO A 377 21.99 6.84 9.77
N GLY A 378 20.99 7.53 9.19
CA GLY A 378 19.65 7.68 9.75
C GLY A 378 18.64 6.61 9.30
N LEU A 379 19.05 5.66 8.44
CA LEU A 379 18.15 4.66 7.87
C LEU A 379 17.59 3.72 8.95
N THR A 380 16.27 3.67 9.09
CA THR A 380 15.56 2.86 10.10
C THR A 380 14.86 1.65 9.53
N GLN A 381 14.49 1.69 8.25
CA GLN A 381 13.84 0.58 7.55
C GLN A 381 14.50 0.35 6.19
N LEU A 382 14.82 -0.91 5.90
CA LEU A 382 15.42 -1.35 4.64
C LEU A 382 14.58 -2.49 4.07
N ALA A 383 14.15 -2.36 2.82
CA ALA A 383 13.65 -3.43 2.00
C ALA A 383 14.57 -3.62 0.81
N VAL A 384 15.05 -4.83 0.59
CA VAL A 384 16.03 -5.08 -0.47
C VAL A 384 15.85 -6.48 -1.06
N TYR A 385 15.91 -6.55 -2.38
CA TYR A 385 16.11 -7.81 -3.08
C TYR A 385 17.56 -8.23 -2.92
N ILE A 386 17.79 -9.32 -2.19
CA ILE A 386 19.12 -9.93 -2.02
C ILE A 386 19.23 -11.16 -2.91
N SER A 387 20.44 -11.73 -2.99
CA SER A 387 20.71 -12.93 -3.79
C SER A 387 19.65 -14.05 -3.56
N PRO A 388 19.42 -14.93 -4.55
CA PRO A 388 18.57 -16.11 -4.37
C PRO A 388 18.93 -16.87 -3.11
N ILE A 389 17.93 -17.26 -2.33
CA ILE A 389 18.09 -17.94 -1.03
C ILE A 389 17.75 -19.42 -1.24
N GLU A 390 18.75 -20.28 -1.33
CA GLU A 390 18.54 -21.72 -1.50
C GLU A 390 18.16 -22.37 -0.16
N MET A 391 16.92 -22.85 -0.06
CA MET A 391 16.42 -23.59 1.10
C MET A 391 16.41 -25.11 0.88
N GLY A 392 16.58 -25.54 -0.37
CA GLY A 392 16.66 -26.96 -0.74
C GLY A 392 15.31 -27.68 -0.73
N TRP A 393 15.38 -29.01 -0.66
CA TRP A 393 14.23 -29.89 -0.75
C TRP A 393 13.36 -29.85 0.51
N SER A 394 12.07 -29.60 0.33
CA SER A 394 11.09 -29.49 1.40
C SER A 394 10.88 -30.78 2.20
N GLY A 395 11.21 -31.94 1.62
CA GLY A 395 11.20 -33.23 2.32
C GLY A 395 12.26 -33.35 3.43
N LEU A 396 13.29 -32.51 3.39
CA LEU A 396 14.29 -32.35 4.46
C LEU A 396 13.95 -31.22 5.43
N LEU A 397 12.77 -30.58 5.30
CA LEU A 397 12.24 -29.51 6.18
C LEU A 397 13.28 -28.44 6.58
N GLY A 398 14.26 -28.17 5.72
CA GLY A 398 15.33 -27.21 5.99
C GLY A 398 16.24 -27.56 7.18
N THR A 399 16.37 -28.84 7.56
CA THR A 399 17.29 -29.25 8.64
C THR A 399 18.74 -28.85 8.38
N ASP A 400 19.10 -28.72 7.10
CA ASP A 400 20.47 -28.46 6.64
C ASP A 400 20.72 -26.96 6.39
N PHE A 401 19.69 -26.10 6.49
CA PHE A 401 19.87 -24.66 6.33
C PHE A 401 20.33 -24.03 7.66
N THR A 402 21.54 -23.50 7.66
CA THR A 402 22.15 -22.81 8.81
C THR A 402 22.91 -21.58 8.35
N LEU A 403 22.86 -20.51 9.15
CA LEU A 403 23.68 -19.31 8.94
C LEU A 403 24.73 -19.17 10.04
N ASP A 404 25.98 -19.02 9.66
CA ASP A 404 27.08 -18.94 10.61
C ASP A 404 27.97 -17.71 10.41
N VAL A 405 28.35 -17.12 11.55
CA VAL A 405 29.27 -15.98 11.58
C VAL A 405 30.67 -16.57 11.46
N LEU A 406 31.39 -16.21 10.41
CA LEU A 406 32.77 -16.62 10.23
C LEU A 406 33.64 -16.10 11.37
N ASP A 407 34.29 -17.02 12.08
CA ASP A 407 35.33 -16.66 13.05
C ASP A 407 36.58 -16.16 12.32
N SER A 408 37.32 -15.24 12.94
CA SER A 408 38.51 -14.59 12.38
C SER A 408 39.69 -15.53 12.01
N GLY A 409 39.54 -16.84 12.22
CA GLY A 409 40.50 -17.87 11.83
C GLY A 409 39.95 -18.91 10.84
N ASP A 410 38.70 -18.80 10.43
CA ASP A 410 38.09 -19.73 9.48
C ASP A 410 38.34 -19.28 8.03
N THR A 411 38.73 -20.21 7.16
CA THR A 411 39.05 -19.94 5.75
C THR A 411 37.85 -20.08 4.83
N SER A 412 36.67 -20.41 5.37
CA SER A 412 35.43 -20.54 4.63
C SER A 412 34.96 -19.16 4.11
N VAL A 413 34.57 -19.11 2.84
CA VAL A 413 34.04 -17.90 2.21
C VAL A 413 32.57 -17.79 2.59
N PRO A 414 32.09 -16.65 3.12
CA PRO A 414 30.70 -16.53 3.53
C PRO A 414 29.81 -16.69 2.30
N ASN A 415 28.69 -17.37 2.46
CA ASN A 415 27.71 -17.46 1.37
C ASN A 415 27.12 -16.07 1.09
N ALA A 416 26.51 -15.88 -0.08
CA ALA A 416 26.06 -14.56 -0.50
C ALA A 416 25.08 -13.91 0.49
N LEU A 417 24.16 -14.71 1.06
CA LEU A 417 23.19 -14.25 2.06
C LEU A 417 23.88 -13.79 3.35
N GLU A 418 24.85 -14.54 3.86
CA GLU A 418 25.65 -14.17 5.03
C GLU A 418 26.39 -12.84 4.82
N ALA A 419 26.97 -12.63 3.63
CA ALA A 419 27.67 -11.39 3.29
C ALA A 419 26.72 -10.17 3.28
N TYR A 420 25.50 -10.32 2.75
CA TYR A 420 24.48 -9.27 2.83
C TYR A 420 24.05 -9.00 4.27
N LEU A 421 23.74 -10.06 5.03
CA LEU A 421 23.27 -9.93 6.41
C LEU A 421 24.35 -9.33 7.32
N ASP A 422 25.62 -9.67 7.14
CA ASP A 422 26.73 -9.06 7.88
C ASP A 422 26.84 -7.56 7.58
N CYS A 423 26.75 -7.18 6.30
CA CYS A 423 26.76 -5.78 5.89
C CYS A 423 25.58 -5.01 6.52
N ILE A 424 24.38 -5.57 6.49
CA ILE A 424 23.15 -4.98 7.02
C ILE A 424 23.19 -4.89 8.55
N ALA A 425 23.65 -5.95 9.24
CA ALA A 425 23.68 -6.04 10.70
C ALA A 425 24.51 -4.94 11.37
N ARG A 426 25.54 -4.44 10.66
CA ARG A 426 26.43 -3.37 11.15
C ARG A 426 25.75 -2.00 11.19
N HIS A 427 24.59 -1.82 10.56
CA HIS A 427 23.88 -0.54 10.54
C HIS A 427 23.11 -0.30 11.85
N ARG A 428 23.54 0.72 12.63
CA ARG A 428 23.09 0.88 14.03
C ARG A 428 21.69 1.45 14.21
N SER A 429 21.17 2.21 13.25
CA SER A 429 19.81 2.76 13.32
C SER A 429 18.76 1.86 12.68
N LEU A 430 19.15 0.74 12.07
CA LEU A 430 18.24 -0.11 11.31
C LEU A 430 17.49 -1.06 12.25
N HIS A 431 16.15 -0.97 12.24
CA HIS A 431 15.28 -1.75 13.11
C HIS A 431 14.36 -2.71 12.34
N THR A 432 14.13 -2.43 11.06
CA THR A 432 13.29 -3.24 10.17
C THR A 432 14.05 -3.64 8.93
N LEU A 433 14.05 -4.95 8.65
CA LEU A 433 14.57 -5.53 7.42
C LEU A 433 13.43 -6.25 6.70
N GLN A 434 13.24 -5.94 5.42
CA GLN A 434 12.40 -6.71 4.52
C GLN A 434 13.27 -7.31 3.43
N ILE A 435 13.26 -8.63 3.34
CA ILE A 435 13.90 -9.38 2.28
C ILE A 435 12.85 -9.59 1.19
N LEU A 436 13.11 -9.03 0.01
CA LEU A 436 12.20 -9.07 -1.12
C LEU A 436 12.40 -10.29 -2.01
N SER A 437 13.55 -10.99 -1.88
CA SER A 437 13.79 -12.23 -2.59
C SER A 437 13.01 -13.38 -1.96
N LEU A 438 12.28 -14.12 -2.81
CA LEU A 438 11.66 -15.37 -2.40
C LEU A 438 12.72 -16.46 -2.26
N PRO A 439 12.65 -17.28 -1.20
CA PRO A 439 13.53 -18.42 -1.10
C PRO A 439 13.17 -19.49 -2.13
N ASN A 440 14.20 -20.16 -2.62
CA ASN A 440 14.12 -21.31 -3.49
C ASN A 440 13.89 -22.57 -2.65
N ILE A 441 12.62 -22.97 -2.54
CA ILE A 441 12.15 -24.20 -1.90
C ILE A 441 11.74 -25.19 -3.00
N ASP A 442 12.29 -26.40 -2.94
CA ASP A 442 11.85 -27.50 -3.82
C ASP A 442 10.72 -28.28 -3.14
N TYR A 443 9.50 -28.10 -3.66
CA TYR A 443 8.29 -28.72 -3.14
C TYR A 443 8.03 -30.14 -3.67
N ASP A 444 8.87 -30.68 -4.56
CA ASP A 444 8.68 -31.99 -5.23
C ASP A 444 7.37 -32.10 -6.02
N MET A 445 6.89 -30.96 -6.55
CA MET A 445 5.56 -30.83 -7.17
C MET A 445 5.62 -30.46 -8.66
N SER A 446 6.81 -30.22 -9.23
CA SER A 446 6.98 -29.82 -10.64
C SER A 446 8.11 -30.61 -11.32
N PRO A 447 7.94 -31.04 -12.59
CA PRO A 447 9.00 -31.67 -13.37
C PRO A 447 10.10 -30.68 -13.82
N ASP A 448 9.95 -29.38 -13.58
CA ASP A 448 10.93 -28.36 -13.98
C ASP A 448 12.09 -28.29 -12.97
N PRO A 449 13.34 -28.59 -13.36
CA PRO A 449 14.48 -28.63 -12.45
C PRO A 449 15.00 -27.24 -12.03
N ASN A 450 14.37 -26.13 -12.44
CA ASN A 450 14.82 -24.79 -12.06
C ASN A 450 14.06 -24.22 -10.83
N PRO A 451 14.64 -24.25 -9.62
CA PRO A 451 13.96 -23.84 -8.38
C PRO A 451 13.64 -22.33 -8.30
N THR A 452 14.34 -21.48 -9.07
CA THR A 452 14.03 -20.03 -9.16
C THR A 452 12.69 -19.76 -9.85
N LEU A 453 12.26 -20.63 -10.75
CA LEU A 453 10.94 -20.54 -11.41
C LEU A 453 9.84 -21.18 -10.56
N GLN A 454 10.15 -22.23 -9.78
CA GLN A 454 9.17 -22.95 -8.96
C GLN A 454 8.57 -22.10 -7.83
N ASN A 455 9.37 -21.25 -7.17
CA ASN A 455 8.92 -20.46 -6.01
C ASN A 455 8.18 -19.18 -6.39
N ARG A 456 8.08 -18.92 -7.69
CA ARG A 456 7.25 -17.90 -8.31
C ARG A 456 6.07 -18.54 -9.05
N GLN A 457 5.56 -19.66 -8.55
CA GLN A 457 4.28 -20.25 -8.97
C GLN A 457 3.29 -20.26 -7.79
N PRO A 458 1.97 -20.29 -8.06
CA PRO A 458 0.99 -20.47 -7.01
C PRO A 458 1.26 -21.79 -6.28
N ILE A 459 1.35 -21.73 -4.95
CA ILE A 459 1.38 -22.94 -4.14
C ILE A 459 -0.05 -23.34 -3.78
N TYR A 460 -0.31 -24.64 -3.70
CA TYR A 460 -1.63 -25.16 -3.32
C TYR A 460 -1.84 -25.11 -1.81
N ASN A 461 -3.11 -25.11 -1.35
CA ASN A 461 -3.42 -25.13 0.08
C ASN A 461 -2.76 -26.29 0.85
N ILE A 462 -2.49 -27.41 0.18
CA ILE A 462 -1.84 -28.57 0.80
C ILE A 462 -0.35 -28.33 1.13
N THR A 463 0.33 -27.42 0.43
CA THR A 463 1.75 -27.11 0.64
C THR A 463 1.97 -25.93 1.60
N VAL A 464 0.92 -25.20 1.98
CA VAL A 464 0.98 -24.08 2.93
C VAL A 464 1.65 -24.45 4.27
N PRO A 465 1.35 -25.60 4.91
CA PRO A 465 2.02 -25.97 6.16
C PRO A 465 3.54 -26.14 5.97
N THR A 466 3.97 -26.77 4.88
CA THR A 466 5.38 -26.95 4.54
C THR A 466 6.08 -25.62 4.28
N ALA A 467 5.45 -24.74 3.50
CA ALA A 467 5.96 -23.40 3.24
C ALA A 467 6.10 -22.59 4.54
N SER A 468 5.09 -22.64 5.42
CA SER A 468 5.12 -21.98 6.73
C SER A 468 6.31 -22.44 7.59
N LEU A 469 6.59 -23.75 7.63
CA LEU A 469 7.74 -24.30 8.37
C LEU A 469 9.09 -23.85 7.77
N MET A 470 9.22 -23.89 6.45
CA MET A 470 10.44 -23.46 5.75
C MET A 470 10.73 -21.96 5.98
N MET A 471 9.70 -21.11 5.89
CA MET A 471 9.81 -19.68 6.15
C MET A 471 10.15 -19.38 7.61
N GLN A 472 9.54 -20.11 8.54
CA GLN A 472 9.84 -20.02 9.98
C GLN A 472 11.30 -20.39 10.27
N LYS A 473 11.84 -21.44 9.62
CA LYS A 473 13.24 -21.84 9.74
C LYS A 473 14.19 -20.77 9.21
N LEU A 474 13.95 -20.27 7.99
CA LEU A 474 14.72 -19.17 7.40
C LEU A 474 14.73 -17.94 8.33
N ALA A 475 13.55 -17.52 8.80
CA ALA A 475 13.43 -16.38 9.68
C ALA A 475 14.17 -16.57 11.02
N ALA A 476 14.11 -17.77 11.60
CA ALA A 476 14.82 -18.09 12.83
C ALA A 476 16.34 -18.02 12.67
N GLU A 477 16.88 -18.58 11.58
CA GLU A 477 18.32 -18.50 11.26
C GLU A 477 18.76 -17.05 11.02
N VAL A 478 18.00 -16.27 10.25
CA VAL A 478 18.30 -14.85 10.01
C VAL A 478 18.30 -14.06 11.32
N MET A 479 17.28 -14.22 12.17
CA MET A 479 17.22 -13.51 13.46
C MET A 479 18.35 -13.92 14.40
N CYS A 480 18.70 -15.21 14.44
CA CYS A 480 19.83 -15.71 15.21
C CYS A 480 21.16 -15.12 14.72
N PHE A 481 21.39 -15.13 13.41
CA PHE A 481 22.57 -14.55 12.78
C PHE A 481 22.71 -13.05 13.05
N LEU A 482 21.63 -12.28 12.85
CA LEU A 482 21.59 -10.85 13.16
C LEU A 482 21.86 -10.58 14.65
N HIS A 483 21.37 -11.45 15.55
CA HIS A 483 21.66 -11.35 16.97
C HIS A 483 23.14 -11.62 17.29
N LYS A 484 23.75 -12.67 16.72
CA LYS A 484 25.20 -12.97 16.87
C LYS A 484 26.06 -11.76 16.49
N LEU A 485 25.62 -10.97 15.51
CA LEU A 485 26.28 -9.74 15.05
C LEU A 485 25.91 -8.46 15.82
N ASN A 486 25.16 -8.56 16.92
CA ASN A 486 24.68 -7.43 17.72
C ASN A 486 23.88 -6.39 16.91
N SER A 487 23.05 -6.86 15.97
CA SER A 487 22.16 -6.01 15.17
C SER A 487 20.98 -5.50 15.99
N TYR A 488 20.49 -4.30 15.65
CA TYR A 488 19.30 -3.66 16.22
C TYR A 488 17.99 -4.05 15.53
N ILE A 489 18.04 -4.88 14.47
CA ILE A 489 16.85 -5.30 13.71
C ILE A 489 15.93 -6.17 14.56
N THR A 490 14.74 -5.66 14.87
CA THR A 490 13.74 -6.38 15.67
C THR A 490 12.58 -6.92 14.83
N LEU A 491 12.43 -6.47 13.59
CA LEU A 491 11.32 -6.83 12.71
C LEU A 491 11.87 -7.29 11.35
N LEU A 492 11.47 -8.49 10.94
CA LEU A 492 11.84 -9.12 9.68
C LEU A 492 10.57 -9.36 8.84
N GLY A 493 10.58 -8.89 7.61
CA GLY A 493 9.62 -9.30 6.58
C GLY A 493 10.30 -10.19 5.55
N LEU A 494 9.68 -11.31 5.22
CA LEU A 494 10.00 -12.13 4.06
C LEU A 494 8.78 -12.03 3.14
N CYS A 495 8.83 -11.09 2.20
CA CYS A 495 7.68 -10.77 1.36
C CYS A 495 8.17 -10.12 0.07
N PRO A 496 7.88 -10.72 -1.10
CA PRO A 496 8.14 -10.06 -2.37
C PRO A 496 7.23 -8.85 -2.48
N LEU A 497 7.66 -7.87 -3.27
CA LEU A 497 6.89 -6.65 -3.47
C LEU A 497 5.54 -6.90 -4.11
N TYR A 498 5.54 -7.75 -5.12
CA TYR A 498 4.38 -8.06 -5.92
C TYR A 498 4.21 -9.56 -5.99
N ASN A 499 2.95 -10.00 -5.87
CA ASN A 499 2.57 -11.39 -6.04
C ASN A 499 1.37 -11.43 -6.96
N GLU A 500 1.54 -12.04 -8.14
CA GLU A 500 0.50 -12.18 -9.16
C GLU A 500 -0.47 -13.33 -8.87
N PHE A 501 -0.11 -14.18 -7.90
CA PHE A 501 -0.84 -15.41 -7.65
C PHE A 501 -1.95 -15.22 -6.63
N GLU A 502 -3.06 -15.92 -6.86
CA GLU A 502 -4.08 -16.10 -5.84
C GLU A 502 -3.42 -16.66 -4.57
N GLN A 503 -3.55 -15.93 -3.47
CA GLN A 503 -2.93 -16.33 -2.22
C GLN A 503 -3.68 -17.54 -1.66
N PRO A 504 -2.97 -18.59 -1.23
CA PRO A 504 -3.61 -19.71 -0.57
C PRO A 504 -4.19 -19.28 0.78
N LYS A 505 -4.92 -20.19 1.43
CA LYS A 505 -5.43 -19.96 2.78
C LYS A 505 -4.30 -19.59 3.73
N ALA A 506 -4.64 -18.75 4.70
CA ALA A 506 -3.71 -18.40 5.77
C ALA A 506 -3.28 -19.67 6.53
N ASP A 507 -2.03 -19.68 6.97
CA ASP A 507 -1.50 -20.72 7.83
C ASP A 507 -2.01 -20.58 9.28
N HIS A 508 -1.51 -21.43 10.17
CA HIS A 508 -1.90 -21.44 11.59
C HIS A 508 -1.47 -20.18 12.36
N ASN A 509 -0.52 -19.39 11.83
CA ASN A 509 -0.07 -18.12 12.40
C ASN A 509 -0.75 -16.91 11.76
N GLY A 510 -1.67 -17.13 10.81
CA GLY A 510 -2.35 -16.06 10.08
C GLY A 510 -1.57 -15.50 8.89
N HIS A 511 -0.37 -16.02 8.60
CA HIS A 511 0.40 -15.62 7.42
C HIS A 511 -0.19 -16.22 6.15
N LYS A 512 -0.05 -15.51 5.03
CA LYS A 512 -0.47 -16.01 3.70
C LYS A 512 0.73 -16.02 2.79
N TRP A 513 1.04 -17.16 2.19
CA TRP A 513 2.14 -17.24 1.24
C TRP A 513 1.98 -16.21 0.11
N PRO A 514 3.06 -15.52 -0.30
CA PRO A 514 4.44 -15.62 0.19
C PRO A 514 4.82 -14.56 1.26
N ARG A 515 3.87 -14.04 2.03
CA ARG A 515 4.05 -12.93 2.96
C ARG A 515 4.17 -13.41 4.40
N TYR A 516 5.38 -13.34 4.94
CA TYR A 516 5.68 -13.76 6.30
C TYR A 516 6.40 -12.67 7.08
N TYR A 517 5.98 -12.45 8.32
CA TYR A 517 6.53 -11.40 9.18
C TYR A 517 6.85 -11.94 10.55
N TYR A 518 7.98 -11.50 11.07
CA TYR A 518 8.51 -12.01 12.32
C TYR A 518 9.09 -10.88 13.16
N ILE A 519 8.84 -10.96 14.47
CA ILE A 519 9.55 -10.14 15.46
C ILE A 519 10.65 -10.98 16.11
N ARG A 520 11.69 -10.30 16.60
CA ARG A 520 12.76 -10.94 17.38
C ARG A 520 12.19 -11.41 18.71
N GLY A 521 12.27 -12.72 18.96
CA GLY A 521 11.92 -13.34 20.23
C GLY A 521 13.09 -14.08 20.86
N HIS A 522 12.86 -14.62 22.05
CA HIS A 522 13.78 -15.51 22.76
C HIS A 522 13.00 -16.73 23.26
N ILE A 523 13.66 -17.87 23.25
CA ILE A 523 13.18 -19.12 23.85
C ILE A 523 14.21 -19.53 24.89
N SER A 524 13.76 -19.85 26.09
CA SER A 524 14.59 -20.50 27.09
C SER A 524 14.51 -22.00 26.91
N ASP A 525 15.66 -22.66 26.75
CA ASP A 525 15.71 -24.11 26.80
C ASP A 525 15.48 -24.62 28.24
N PRO A 526 15.22 -25.93 28.45
CA PRO A 526 15.03 -26.50 29.79
C PRO A 526 16.23 -26.33 30.73
N THR A 527 17.40 -25.95 30.21
CA THR A 527 18.60 -25.64 31.00
C THR A 527 18.71 -24.16 31.39
N GLY A 528 17.72 -23.34 30.99
CA GLY A 528 17.69 -21.91 31.24
C GLY A 528 18.56 -21.08 30.28
N ARG A 529 19.11 -21.69 29.22
CA ARG A 529 19.84 -20.93 28.20
C ARG A 529 18.86 -20.30 27.23
N GLU A 530 18.97 -18.99 27.07
CA GLU A 530 18.20 -18.24 26.08
C GLU A 530 18.78 -18.43 24.68
N ARG A 531 17.91 -18.72 23.72
CA ARG A 531 18.20 -18.71 22.29
C ARG A 531 17.28 -17.72 21.60
N PHE A 532 17.84 -16.89 20.72
CA PHE A 532 17.04 -15.97 19.92
C PHE A 532 16.36 -16.72 18.77
N THR A 533 15.14 -16.30 18.44
CA THR A 533 14.33 -16.90 17.38
C THR A 533 13.45 -15.84 16.69
N ALA A 534 12.80 -16.24 15.60
CA ALA A 534 11.75 -15.49 14.95
C ALA A 534 10.38 -15.90 15.52
N VAL A 535 9.58 -14.93 15.96
CA VAL A 535 8.21 -15.15 16.42
C VAL A 535 7.25 -14.60 15.37
N PRO A 536 6.29 -15.40 14.85
CA PRO A 536 5.31 -14.94 13.89
C PRO A 536 4.59 -13.67 14.36
N PHE A 537 4.44 -12.71 13.45
CA PHE A 537 3.83 -11.43 13.72
C PHE A 537 2.80 -11.07 12.64
N ASP A 538 1.68 -10.50 13.07
CA ASP A 538 0.61 -10.04 12.18
C ASP A 538 0.77 -8.54 11.86
N THR A 539 0.88 -8.22 10.58
CA THR A 539 1.10 -6.87 10.07
C THR A 539 -0.10 -5.94 10.14
N ASP A 540 -1.29 -6.45 10.45
CA ASP A 540 -2.50 -5.63 10.60
C ASP A 540 -2.34 -4.52 11.65
N ASN A 541 -1.35 -4.65 12.53
CA ASN A 541 -1.04 -3.70 13.59
C ASN A 541 0.14 -2.76 13.29
N LEU A 542 0.75 -2.83 12.10
CA LEU A 542 1.81 -1.90 11.70
C LEU A 542 1.23 -0.54 11.27
N PRO A 543 1.92 0.57 11.58
CA PRO A 543 1.54 1.88 11.05
C PRO A 543 1.62 1.86 9.51
N ASP A 544 0.76 2.63 8.84
CA ASP A 544 0.74 2.74 7.36
C ASP A 544 2.09 3.21 6.80
N SER A 545 2.89 3.92 7.60
CA SER A 545 4.25 4.35 7.26
C SER A 545 5.30 3.24 7.32
N SER A 546 4.92 2.02 7.71
CA SER A 546 5.81 0.87 7.71
C SER A 546 6.04 0.40 6.28
N LEU A 547 7.30 0.21 5.88
CA LEU A 547 7.66 -0.39 4.59
C LEU A 547 6.95 -1.73 4.37
N LEU A 548 6.74 -2.49 5.45
CA LEU A 548 6.09 -3.79 5.43
C LEU A 548 4.58 -3.74 5.18
N ARG A 549 3.93 -2.58 5.25
CA ARG A 549 2.49 -2.46 4.98
C ARG A 549 2.19 -1.92 3.60
N ARG A 550 3.10 -1.11 3.01
CA ARG A 550 2.87 -0.42 1.74
C ARG A 550 2.33 -1.35 0.65
N TYR A 551 2.90 -2.54 0.42
CA TYR A 551 2.47 -3.43 -0.68
C TYR A 551 1.72 -4.69 -0.24
N CYS A 552 1.30 -4.73 1.02
CA CYS A 552 0.74 -5.93 1.63
C CYS A 552 -0.79 -5.98 1.58
N GLY A 553 -1.43 -4.95 1.05
CA GLY A 553 -2.84 -4.93 0.70
C GLY A 553 -3.03 -5.25 -0.78
N GLY A 554 -3.62 -6.41 -1.08
CA GLY A 554 -4.69 -6.37 -2.07
C GLY A 554 -5.79 -5.47 -1.48
N SER A 555 -6.30 -4.56 -2.29
CA SER A 555 -7.57 -3.82 -2.12
C SER A 555 -7.79 -2.86 -0.94
N THR A 556 -7.01 -2.83 0.15
CA THR A 556 -7.33 -1.94 1.29
C THR A 556 -6.51 -0.65 1.30
N SER A 557 -7.04 0.35 0.61
CA SER A 557 -6.68 1.78 0.65
C SER A 557 -5.21 2.11 0.39
N TRP A 558 -4.91 2.42 -0.87
CA TRP A 558 -3.82 3.31 -1.22
C TRP A 558 -4.28 4.77 -1.08
#